data_AF-A0A954RFA7-F1
#
_entry.id   AF-A0A954RFA7-F1
#
_cell.length_a   1.000
_cell.length_b   1.000
_cell.length_c   1.000
_cell.angle_alpha   90.00
_cell.angle_beta   90.00
_cell.angle_gamma   90.00
#
_symmetry.space_group_name_H-M   'P 1'
#
loop_
_entity.id
_entity.type
_entity.pdbx_description
1 polymer ?
#
loop_
_entity_poly.entity_id
_entity_poly.type
_entity_poly.pdbx_seq_one_letter_code
_entity_poly.pdbx_strand_id
1 'polypeptide(L)'
;MSFEIVCNSCFSTIRAAENLRGKHVACPRCKSPIAVPTAEVSDGELAADDLVAGEIPLEGGGDVGDWDQLIGLEQSAQVAIGLDEQQGPAGDEVERKIESYLGRKVEASVSIPAHLLPNIRRGLRLLFFTAVLQLVTIVLASIGVGLFWAAAEMAVIELASQAPKMMAPDAELAKPEPSPLLAMAAVTATVAVVVQLIAAAAYSILVPVDLTGTYFCLWLPSEKSCRKMIQWSLIVKLIGPVVVVLSLLLLLVSPWFLILTVALAVGTLAAAWTLTMLGLQRFATFLQRQELMDEGLQLIITGLCLIAGGVIVPGAVLGMLLGGHWAMVLTIFVCITIACGYLFRHAPLEFLVNGFMYGTGAGFVMRYGNFLSALHHVRTKVTR
;
A
#
# COMPACT_ATOMS: atom_id res chain seq x y z
N MET A 1 -39.17 23.08 -27.92
CA MET A 1 -38.70 23.43 -26.56
C MET A 1 -37.20 23.10 -26.48
N SER A 2 -36.51 23.32 -25.35
CA SER A 2 -35.10 22.93 -25.18
C SER A 2 -34.93 22.09 -23.92
N PHE A 3 -33.99 21.15 -23.93
CA PHE A 3 -33.67 20.31 -22.77
C PHE A 3 -32.17 20.34 -22.48
N GLU A 4 -31.80 19.93 -21.27
CA GLU A 4 -30.42 19.99 -20.77
C GLU A 4 -29.76 18.61 -20.82
N ILE A 5 -28.53 18.57 -21.32
CA ILE A 5 -27.69 17.36 -21.43
C ILE A 5 -26.31 17.68 -20.84
N VAL A 6 -25.71 16.74 -20.13
CA VAL A 6 -24.35 16.90 -19.58
C VAL A 6 -23.33 16.28 -20.53
N CYS A 7 -22.27 17.02 -20.86
CA CYS A 7 -21.16 16.47 -21.65
C CYS A 7 -20.29 15.53 -20.81
N ASN A 8 -20.12 14.27 -21.23
CA ASN A 8 -19.28 13.29 -20.51
C ASN A 8 -17.78 13.63 -20.51
N SER A 9 -17.31 14.47 -21.44
CA SER A 9 -15.87 14.82 -21.53
C SER A 9 -15.48 16.00 -20.63
N CYS A 10 -16.33 17.02 -20.51
CA CYS A 10 -15.99 18.26 -19.79
C CYS A 10 -17.01 18.66 -18.72
N PHE A 11 -18.05 17.85 -18.50
CA PHE A 11 -19.09 18.02 -17.49
C PHE A 11 -19.87 19.35 -17.56
N SER A 12 -19.82 20.05 -18.70
CA SER A 12 -20.67 21.23 -18.90
C SER A 12 -22.09 20.82 -19.29
N THR A 13 -23.09 21.44 -18.65
CA THR A 13 -24.49 21.36 -19.07
C THR A 13 -24.69 22.14 -20.36
N ILE A 14 -25.35 21.50 -21.34
CA ILE A 14 -25.62 22.04 -22.68
C ILE A 14 -27.13 22.04 -22.88
N ARG A 15 -27.68 23.15 -23.35
CA ARG A 15 -29.07 23.22 -23.81
C ARG A 15 -29.13 22.79 -25.27
N ALA A 16 -29.75 21.64 -25.51
CA ALA A 16 -30.02 21.14 -26.84
C ALA A 16 -31.45 21.51 -27.27
N ALA A 17 -31.61 21.81 -28.56
CA ALA A 17 -32.91 21.99 -29.16
C ALA A 17 -33.57 20.61 -29.39
N GLU A 18 -34.90 20.55 -29.25
CA GLU A 18 -35.68 19.31 -29.32
C GLU A 18 -35.60 18.59 -30.68
N ASN A 19 -35.35 19.34 -31.76
CA ASN A 19 -35.12 18.80 -33.11
C ASN A 19 -33.76 18.11 -33.30
N LEU A 20 -32.91 18.08 -32.26
CA LEU A 20 -31.62 17.39 -32.25
C LEU A 20 -31.68 16.03 -31.54
N ARG A 21 -32.85 15.59 -31.04
CA ARG A 21 -33.02 14.25 -30.48
C ARG A 21 -32.63 13.17 -31.48
N GLY A 22 -31.88 12.16 -31.02
CA GLY A 22 -31.31 11.10 -31.85
C GLY A 22 -30.11 11.49 -32.72
N LYS A 23 -29.62 12.73 -32.65
CA LYS A 23 -28.46 13.20 -33.42
C LYS A 23 -27.23 13.35 -32.55
N HIS A 24 -26.06 13.39 -33.19
CA HIS A 24 -24.80 13.74 -32.54
C HIS A 24 -24.57 15.25 -32.64
N VAL A 25 -24.29 15.89 -31.51
CA VAL A 25 -23.99 17.33 -31.42
C VAL A 25 -22.60 17.54 -30.83
N ALA A 26 -21.85 18.53 -31.32
CA ALA A 26 -20.55 18.85 -30.76
C ALA A 26 -20.70 19.70 -29.49
N CYS A 27 -19.98 19.33 -28.42
CA CYS A 27 -19.91 20.14 -27.20
C CYS A 27 -19.36 21.54 -27.52
N PRO A 28 -20.04 22.64 -27.16
CA PRO A 28 -19.54 23.99 -27.43
C PRO A 28 -18.24 24.31 -26.67
N ARG A 29 -17.96 23.60 -25.57
CA ARG A 29 -16.79 23.86 -24.72
C ARG A 29 -15.56 23.03 -25.10
N CYS A 30 -15.72 21.73 -25.34
CA CYS A 30 -14.59 20.81 -25.61
C CYS A 30 -14.61 20.18 -27.01
N LYS A 31 -15.63 20.46 -27.82
CA LYS A 31 -15.83 19.93 -29.18
C LYS A 31 -15.99 18.41 -29.28
N SER A 32 -16.11 17.68 -28.18
CA SER A 32 -16.42 16.26 -28.22
C SER A 32 -17.84 16.00 -28.74
N PRO A 33 -18.07 14.93 -29.51
CA PRO A 33 -19.41 14.54 -29.96
C PRO A 33 -20.22 14.00 -28.78
N ILE A 34 -21.49 14.41 -28.70
CA ILE A 34 -22.45 13.99 -27.67
C ILE A 34 -23.67 13.40 -28.38
N ALA A 35 -24.03 12.17 -28.03
CA ALA A 35 -25.27 11.55 -28.49
C ALA A 35 -26.46 12.16 -27.73
N VAL A 36 -27.46 12.64 -28.47
CA VAL A 36 -28.67 13.21 -27.89
C VAL A 36 -29.74 12.11 -27.79
N PRO A 37 -30.26 11.77 -26.60
CA PRO A 37 -31.22 10.68 -26.45
C PRO A 37 -32.53 10.94 -27.22
N THR A 38 -33.06 9.90 -27.86
CA THR A 38 -34.39 9.89 -28.49
C THR A 38 -35.48 9.94 -27.41
N ALA A 39 -36.63 10.56 -27.71
CA ALA A 39 -37.70 10.79 -26.72
C ALA A 39 -38.51 9.54 -26.36
N GLU A 40 -38.11 8.35 -26.81
CA GLU A 40 -38.95 7.14 -26.78
C GLU A 40 -38.58 6.22 -25.63
N VAL A 41 -38.71 6.71 -24.38
CA VAL A 41 -39.05 5.86 -23.23
C VAL A 41 -39.84 6.74 -22.26
N SER A 42 -41.07 7.08 -22.63
CA SER A 42 -42.07 7.52 -21.65
C SER A 42 -42.83 6.29 -21.20
N ASP A 43 -42.52 5.81 -19.99
CA ASP A 43 -43.41 5.13 -19.05
C ASP A 43 -44.72 4.58 -19.66
N GLY A 44 -44.58 3.51 -20.44
CA GLY A 44 -45.71 2.78 -21.01
C GLY A 44 -46.18 1.72 -20.04
N GLU A 45 -47.34 1.96 -19.42
CA GLU A 45 -48.17 0.97 -18.74
C GLU A 45 -48.41 -0.23 -19.67
N LEU A 46 -47.68 -1.33 -19.42
CA LEU A 46 -47.82 -2.59 -20.15
C LEU A 46 -49.15 -3.24 -19.76
N ALA A 47 -50.16 -3.04 -20.61
CA ALA A 47 -51.32 -3.92 -20.67
C ALA A 47 -50.85 -5.33 -21.07
N ALA A 48 -51.27 -6.32 -20.29
CA ALA A 48 -50.74 -7.68 -20.28
C ALA A 48 -51.32 -8.64 -21.35
N ASP A 49 -52.03 -8.14 -22.37
CA ASP A 49 -52.76 -9.00 -23.30
C ASP A 49 -52.37 -8.70 -24.75
N ASP A 50 -51.25 -9.26 -25.22
CA ASP A 50 -51.04 -9.75 -26.60
C ASP A 50 -49.54 -10.00 -26.87
N LEU A 51 -49.07 -11.21 -26.56
CA LEU A 51 -47.85 -11.77 -27.14
C LEU A 51 -48.20 -13.06 -27.88
N VAL A 52 -48.62 -12.87 -29.13
CA VAL A 52 -48.66 -13.89 -30.18
C VAL A 52 -47.22 -14.28 -30.53
N ALA A 53 -46.99 -15.58 -30.63
CA ALA A 53 -45.75 -16.22 -31.02
C ALA A 53 -45.19 -15.67 -32.35
N GLY A 54 -43.99 -15.09 -32.27
CA GLY A 54 -43.16 -14.77 -33.43
C GLY A 54 -41.71 -15.09 -33.09
N GLU A 55 -41.18 -16.18 -33.63
CA GLU A 55 -39.77 -16.54 -33.55
C GLU A 55 -38.94 -15.48 -34.29
N ILE A 56 -37.99 -14.86 -33.58
CA ILE A 56 -36.97 -13.99 -34.19
C ILE A 56 -35.72 -14.83 -34.45
N PRO A 57 -35.19 -14.90 -35.69
CA PRO A 57 -33.93 -15.58 -35.97
C PRO A 57 -32.75 -14.75 -35.44
N LEU A 58 -31.95 -15.34 -34.56
CA LEU A 58 -30.67 -14.79 -34.14
C LEU A 58 -29.57 -15.23 -35.12
N GLU A 59 -29.33 -14.42 -36.15
CA GLU A 59 -28.06 -14.42 -36.90
C GLU A 59 -27.46 -13.01 -36.84
N GLY A 60 -26.27 -12.90 -36.25
CA GLY A 60 -25.50 -11.65 -36.27
C GLY A 60 -24.47 -11.57 -35.17
N GLY A 61 -23.25 -12.06 -35.43
CA GLY A 61 -22.09 -11.80 -34.58
C GLY A 61 -21.75 -10.30 -34.58
N GLY A 62 -21.86 -9.68 -33.41
CA GLY A 62 -21.48 -8.30 -33.15
C GLY A 62 -20.63 -8.23 -31.90
N ASP A 63 -19.54 -7.47 -31.98
CA ASP A 63 -18.52 -7.30 -30.93
C ASP A 63 -19.12 -6.92 -29.57
N VAL A 64 -18.61 -7.59 -28.54
CA VAL A 64 -18.98 -7.46 -27.13
C VAL A 64 -18.47 -6.12 -26.60
N GLY A 65 -19.32 -5.09 -26.68
CA GLY A 65 -19.02 -3.75 -26.14
C GLY A 65 -20.25 -2.98 -25.65
N ASP A 66 -21.39 -3.65 -25.51
CA ASP A 66 -22.66 -3.02 -25.15
C ASP A 66 -22.94 -3.17 -23.65
N TRP A 67 -22.57 -2.15 -22.88
CA TRP A 67 -22.84 -2.07 -21.44
C TRP A 67 -24.35 -1.91 -21.14
N ASP A 68 -25.16 -1.51 -22.13
CA ASP A 68 -26.61 -1.36 -21.96
C ASP A 68 -27.32 -2.72 -21.77
N GLN A 69 -26.73 -3.83 -22.24
CA GLN A 69 -27.25 -5.19 -21.97
C GLN A 69 -27.08 -5.62 -20.50
N LEU A 70 -26.06 -5.12 -19.79
CA LEU A 70 -25.82 -5.45 -18.37
C LEU A 70 -26.75 -4.66 -17.44
N ILE A 71 -27.09 -3.42 -17.79
CA ILE A 71 -28.04 -2.59 -17.01
C ILE A 71 -29.46 -3.16 -17.11
N GLY A 72 -29.83 -3.72 -18.27
CA GLY A 72 -31.09 -4.45 -18.43
C GLY A 72 -31.20 -5.69 -17.52
N LEU A 73 -30.08 -6.39 -17.28
CA LEU A 73 -30.03 -7.56 -16.41
C LEU A 73 -30.22 -7.21 -14.93
N GLU A 74 -29.65 -6.09 -14.47
CA GLU A 74 -29.76 -5.61 -13.08
C GLU A 74 -31.20 -5.18 -12.74
N GLN A 75 -31.92 -4.57 -13.70
CA GLN A 75 -33.34 -4.25 -13.55
C GLN A 75 -34.23 -5.51 -13.54
N SER A 76 -33.94 -6.51 -14.37
CA SER A 76 -34.67 -7.79 -14.33
C SER A 76 -34.40 -8.61 -13.06
N ALA A 77 -33.22 -8.49 -12.44
CA ALA A 77 -32.92 -9.14 -11.17
C ALA A 77 -33.69 -8.51 -9.99
N GLN A 78 -33.91 -7.18 -10.01
CA GLN A 78 -34.72 -6.50 -8.98
C GLN A 78 -36.22 -6.82 -9.10
N VAL A 79 -36.71 -7.11 -10.31
CA VAL A 79 -38.08 -7.60 -10.53
C VAL A 79 -38.25 -9.03 -10.00
N ALA A 80 -37.22 -9.88 -10.10
CA ALA A 80 -37.27 -11.25 -9.57
C ALA A 80 -37.31 -11.31 -8.03
N ILE A 81 -36.68 -10.36 -7.34
CA ILE A 81 -36.69 -10.28 -5.86
C ILE A 81 -38.06 -9.83 -5.30
N GLY A 82 -38.93 -9.26 -6.14
CA GLY A 82 -40.30 -8.90 -5.78
C GLY A 82 -41.34 -10.03 -5.90
N LEU A 83 -40.95 -11.23 -6.37
CA LEU A 83 -41.87 -12.35 -6.65
C LEU A 83 -41.80 -13.50 -5.63
N ASP A 84 -41.07 -13.34 -4.53
CA ASP A 84 -40.78 -14.41 -3.56
C ASP A 84 -41.96 -14.79 -2.63
N GLU A 85 -43.18 -14.28 -2.88
CA GLU A 85 -44.37 -14.57 -2.08
C GLU A 85 -45.43 -15.44 -2.78
N GLN A 86 -45.13 -15.99 -3.96
CA GLN A 86 -45.96 -17.00 -4.61
C GLN A 86 -45.19 -18.30 -4.88
N GLN A 87 -45.14 -19.16 -3.86
CA GLN A 87 -44.68 -20.55 -4.00
C GLN A 87 -45.65 -21.35 -4.88
N GLY A 88 -45.39 -21.33 -6.18
CA GLY A 88 -45.98 -22.22 -7.18
C GLY A 88 -44.89 -22.96 -7.96
N PRO A 89 -45.27 -23.95 -8.80
CA PRO A 89 -44.35 -24.82 -9.56
C PRO A 89 -43.47 -24.10 -10.61
N ALA A 90 -43.44 -22.76 -10.60
CA ALA A 90 -42.57 -21.93 -11.43
C ALA A 90 -41.18 -21.70 -10.82
N GLY A 91 -40.96 -22.01 -9.53
CA GLY A 91 -39.67 -21.84 -8.85
C GLY A 91 -38.54 -22.67 -9.49
N ASP A 92 -38.82 -23.92 -9.83
CA ASP A 92 -37.84 -24.84 -10.41
C ASP A 92 -37.35 -24.43 -11.81
N GLU A 93 -38.17 -23.67 -12.57
CA GLU A 93 -37.81 -23.16 -13.90
C GLU A 93 -36.88 -21.93 -13.80
N VAL A 94 -37.11 -21.07 -12.80
CA VAL A 94 -36.30 -19.89 -12.52
C VAL A 94 -34.93 -20.29 -11.97
N GLU A 95 -34.89 -21.24 -11.03
CA GLU A 95 -33.65 -21.76 -10.46
C GLU A 95 -32.76 -22.41 -11.54
N ARG A 96 -33.36 -23.20 -12.44
CA ARG A 96 -32.66 -23.82 -13.57
C ARG A 96 -32.11 -22.80 -14.59
N LYS A 97 -32.80 -21.67 -14.78
CA LYS A 97 -32.30 -20.55 -15.61
C LYS A 97 -31.16 -19.81 -14.93
N ILE A 98 -31.25 -19.54 -13.63
CA ILE A 98 -30.19 -18.87 -12.87
C ILE A 98 -28.90 -19.71 -12.86
N GLU A 99 -28.99 -21.03 -12.66
CA GLU A 99 -27.83 -21.93 -12.76
C GLU A 99 -27.21 -21.91 -14.17
N SER A 100 -28.01 -21.78 -15.23
CA SER A 100 -27.51 -21.68 -16.61
C SER A 100 -26.73 -20.38 -16.88
N TYR A 101 -27.07 -19.29 -16.17
CA TYR A 101 -26.35 -18.02 -16.26
C TYR A 101 -25.08 -18.00 -15.39
N LEU A 102 -25.14 -18.58 -14.19
CA LEU A 102 -23.99 -18.67 -13.27
C LEU A 102 -22.92 -19.67 -13.72
N GLY A 103 -23.28 -20.65 -14.56
CA GLY A 103 -22.34 -21.60 -15.16
C GLY A 103 -21.41 -21.01 -16.23
N ARG A 104 -21.65 -19.79 -16.71
CA ARG A 104 -20.74 -19.13 -17.67
C ARG A 104 -19.63 -18.40 -16.92
N LYS A 105 -18.43 -18.98 -16.98
CA LYS A 105 -17.18 -18.31 -16.63
C LYS A 105 -17.03 -17.07 -17.53
N VAL A 106 -17.40 -15.90 -17.02
CA VAL A 106 -17.14 -14.63 -17.69
C VAL A 106 -15.68 -14.29 -17.45
N GLU A 107 -14.82 -14.60 -18.40
CA GLU A 107 -13.44 -14.10 -18.41
C GLU A 107 -13.49 -12.60 -18.75
N ALA A 108 -13.74 -11.77 -17.73
CA ALA A 108 -13.66 -10.33 -17.86
C ALA A 108 -12.19 -9.94 -18.07
N SER A 109 -11.79 -9.77 -19.34
CA SER A 109 -10.47 -9.24 -19.66
C SER A 109 -10.46 -7.74 -19.37
N VAL A 110 -9.97 -7.36 -18.18
CA VAL A 110 -9.74 -5.95 -17.82
C VAL A 110 -8.58 -5.43 -18.67
N SER A 111 -8.89 -4.71 -19.75
CA SER A 111 -7.88 -4.05 -20.57
C SER A 111 -7.40 -2.76 -19.89
N ILE A 112 -6.19 -2.75 -19.35
CA ILE A 112 -5.56 -1.53 -18.84
C ILE A 112 -5.17 -0.66 -20.05
N PRO A 113 -5.58 0.63 -20.11
CA PRO A 113 -5.22 1.52 -21.21
C PRO A 113 -3.70 1.63 -21.41
N ALA A 114 -3.23 1.44 -22.65
CA ALA A 114 -1.80 1.44 -22.98
C ALA A 114 -1.07 2.74 -22.57
N HIS A 115 -1.77 3.86 -22.48
CA HIS A 115 -1.19 5.15 -22.09
C HIS A 115 -0.88 5.25 -20.58
N LEU A 116 -1.42 4.37 -19.72
CA LEU A 116 -1.16 4.35 -18.27
C LEU A 116 0.03 3.48 -17.87
N LEU A 117 0.39 2.49 -18.70
CA LEU A 117 1.53 1.59 -18.48
C LEU A 117 2.88 2.29 -18.19
N PRO A 118 3.25 3.40 -18.86
CA PRO A 118 4.50 4.11 -18.55
C PRO A 118 4.53 4.70 -17.15
N ASN A 119 3.39 5.23 -16.68
CA ASN A 119 3.26 5.84 -15.35
C ASN A 119 3.28 4.79 -14.26
N ILE A 120 2.58 3.66 -14.45
CA ILE A 120 2.62 2.51 -13.54
C ILE A 120 4.05 1.99 -13.41
N ARG A 121 4.78 1.86 -14.53
CA ARG A 121 6.17 1.38 -14.55
C ARG A 121 7.13 2.32 -13.83
N ARG A 122 6.95 3.65 -13.98
CA ARG A 122 7.72 4.64 -13.21
C ARG A 122 7.40 4.56 -11.72
N GLY A 123 6.13 4.40 -11.37
CA GLY A 123 5.71 4.20 -9.99
C GLY A 123 6.39 2.97 -9.37
N LEU A 124 6.29 1.81 -10.02
CA LEU A 124 6.91 0.59 -9.52
C LEU A 124 8.43 0.72 -9.30
N ARG A 125 9.14 1.41 -10.21
CA ARG A 125 10.58 1.67 -10.05
C ARG A 125 10.89 2.56 -8.86
N LEU A 126 10.10 3.59 -8.62
CA LEU A 126 10.25 4.48 -7.46
C LEU A 126 9.97 3.72 -6.16
N LEU A 127 8.89 2.93 -6.10
CA LEU A 127 8.58 2.09 -4.94
C LEU A 127 9.73 1.12 -4.64
N PHE A 128 10.24 0.44 -5.67
CA PHE A 128 11.39 -0.45 -5.53
C PHE A 128 12.63 0.27 -5.01
N PHE A 129 12.98 1.42 -5.59
CA PHE A 129 14.14 2.21 -5.15
C PHE A 129 14.00 2.63 -3.68
N THR A 130 12.79 2.98 -3.25
CA THR A 130 12.53 3.42 -1.88
C THR A 130 12.56 2.28 -0.88
N ALA A 131 12.08 1.10 -1.27
CA ALA A 131 12.22 -0.11 -0.46
C ALA A 131 13.70 -0.50 -0.30
N VAL A 132 14.50 -0.40 -1.37
CA VAL A 132 15.95 -0.65 -1.30
C VAL A 132 16.64 0.37 -0.40
N LEU A 133 16.29 1.66 -0.50
CA LEU A 133 16.85 2.72 0.35
C LEU A 133 16.51 2.50 1.84
N GLN A 134 15.28 2.07 2.14
CA GLN A 134 14.86 1.70 3.49
C GLN A 134 15.65 0.50 4.02
N LEU A 135 15.83 -0.53 3.20
CA LEU A 135 16.62 -1.71 3.57
C LEU A 135 18.08 -1.32 3.90
N VAL A 136 18.72 -0.51 3.04
CA VAL A 136 20.10 -0.03 3.26
C VAL A 136 20.20 0.76 4.56
N THR A 137 19.23 1.64 4.83
CA THR A 137 19.20 2.43 6.07
C THR A 137 19.06 1.56 7.31
N ILE A 138 18.20 0.54 7.28
CA ILE A 138 18.03 -0.42 8.37
C ILE A 138 19.33 -1.20 8.61
N VAL A 139 20.01 -1.65 7.55
CA VAL A 139 21.28 -2.37 7.66
C VAL A 139 22.36 -1.47 8.26
N LEU A 140 22.49 -0.23 7.80
CA LEU A 140 23.48 0.72 8.34
C LEU A 140 23.21 1.07 9.80
N ALA A 141 21.94 1.26 10.19
CA ALA A 141 21.56 1.48 11.58
C ALA A 141 21.93 0.27 12.46
N SER A 142 21.68 -0.94 11.96
CA SER A 142 22.00 -2.19 12.67
C SER A 142 23.51 -2.36 12.87
N ILE A 143 24.32 -2.03 11.86
CA ILE A 143 25.79 -2.01 11.96
C ILE A 143 26.24 -0.99 13.01
N GLY A 144 25.65 0.21 13.00
CA GLY A 144 25.97 1.25 13.97
C GLY A 144 25.68 0.84 15.42
N VAL A 145 24.54 0.18 15.67
CA VAL A 145 24.20 -0.37 17.00
C VAL A 145 25.18 -1.47 17.40
N GLY A 146 25.57 -2.36 16.47
CA GLY A 146 26.55 -3.42 16.73
C GLY A 146 27.93 -2.86 17.10
N LEU A 147 28.41 -1.84 16.39
CA LEU A 147 29.69 -1.19 16.68
C LEU A 147 29.66 -0.46 18.03
N PHE A 148 28.55 0.21 18.35
CA PHE A 148 28.36 0.86 19.65
C PHE A 148 28.40 -0.16 20.79
N TRP A 149 27.71 -1.29 20.64
CA TRP A 149 27.68 -2.35 21.63
C TRP A 149 29.07 -2.96 21.86
N ALA A 150 29.80 -3.25 20.78
CA ALA A 150 31.17 -3.75 20.86
C ALA A 150 32.10 -2.76 21.59
N ALA A 151 31.95 -1.46 21.35
CA ALA A 151 32.71 -0.43 22.07
C ALA A 151 32.36 -0.39 23.57
N ALA A 152 31.08 -0.56 23.91
CA ALA A 152 30.61 -0.61 25.29
C ALA A 152 31.15 -1.85 26.04
N GLU A 153 31.13 -3.03 25.41
CA GLU A 153 31.70 -4.25 25.99
C GLU A 153 33.20 -4.10 26.24
N MET A 154 33.95 -3.52 25.30
CA MET A 154 35.38 -3.25 25.48
C MET A 154 35.64 -2.30 26.65
N ALA A 155 34.81 -1.27 26.83
CA ALA A 155 34.91 -0.37 27.97
C ALA A 155 34.62 -1.07 29.32
N VAL A 156 33.64 -1.97 29.36
CA VAL A 156 33.33 -2.75 30.57
C VAL A 156 34.46 -3.72 30.91
N ILE A 157 35.04 -4.39 29.91
CA ILE A 157 36.18 -5.30 30.11
C ILE A 157 37.39 -4.53 30.67
N GLU A 158 37.68 -3.36 30.12
CA GLU A 158 38.76 -2.48 30.61
C GLU A 158 38.50 -2.07 32.07
N LEU A 159 37.28 -1.65 32.40
CA LEU A 159 36.90 -1.27 33.77
C LEU A 159 37.02 -2.45 34.75
N ALA A 160 36.57 -3.63 34.34
CA ALA A 160 36.65 -4.86 35.13
C ALA A 160 38.11 -5.28 35.39
N SER A 161 39.00 -5.06 34.42
CA SER A 161 40.44 -5.34 34.57
C SER A 161 41.12 -4.46 35.63
N GLN A 162 40.57 -3.28 35.91
CA GLN A 162 41.10 -2.33 36.90
C GLN A 162 40.56 -2.58 38.32
N ALA A 163 39.44 -3.30 38.46
CA ALA A 163 38.80 -3.59 39.75
C ALA A 163 39.72 -4.26 40.81
N PRO A 164 40.62 -5.21 40.47
CA PRO A 164 41.49 -5.86 41.47
C PRO A 164 42.48 -4.89 42.11
N LYS A 165 42.91 -3.84 41.38
CA LYS A 165 43.84 -2.83 41.90
C LYS A 165 43.18 -1.88 42.91
N MET A 166 41.85 -1.76 42.88
CA MET A 166 41.09 -0.91 43.80
C MET A 166 40.69 -1.61 45.11
N MET A 167 40.85 -2.93 45.22
CA MET A 167 40.53 -3.68 46.44
C MET A 167 41.73 -3.93 47.36
N ALA A 168 42.89 -3.30 47.10
CA ALA A 168 44.02 -3.39 48.02
C ALA A 168 43.69 -2.62 49.33
N PRO A 169 43.74 -3.28 50.51
CA PRO A 169 43.24 -2.73 51.77
C PRO A 169 43.99 -1.50 52.31
N ASP A 170 45.17 -1.19 51.75
CA ASP A 170 46.04 -0.10 52.20
C ASP A 170 46.06 1.10 51.24
N ALA A 171 45.19 1.11 50.21
CA ALA A 171 45.11 2.23 49.29
C ALA A 171 44.44 3.43 49.97
N GLU A 172 45.24 4.29 50.60
CA GLU A 172 44.84 5.63 51.01
C GLU A 172 44.04 6.29 49.89
N LEU A 173 42.91 6.86 50.29
CA LEU A 173 41.78 7.37 49.52
C LEU A 173 42.16 8.46 48.50
N ALA A 174 43.00 8.14 47.52
CA ALA A 174 43.31 9.02 46.41
C ALA A 174 42.04 9.12 45.55
N LYS A 175 41.49 10.35 45.45
CA LYS A 175 40.38 10.66 44.54
C LYS A 175 40.75 10.09 43.15
N PRO A 176 40.00 9.12 42.61
CA PRO A 176 40.30 8.57 41.31
C PRO A 176 40.09 9.70 40.29
N GLU A 177 41.20 10.18 39.71
CA GLU A 177 41.10 11.05 38.55
C GLU A 177 40.47 10.22 37.42
N PRO A 178 39.37 10.70 36.81
CA PRO A 178 38.72 9.96 35.75
C PRO A 178 39.72 9.77 34.63
N SER A 179 39.95 8.50 34.26
CA SER A 179 40.88 8.19 33.19
C SER A 179 40.42 8.90 31.90
N PRO A 180 41.33 9.56 31.18
CA PRO A 180 40.97 10.29 29.94
C PRO A 180 40.33 9.36 28.90
N LEU A 181 40.58 8.06 28.99
CA LEU A 181 39.98 7.00 28.20
C LEU A 181 38.46 6.86 28.44
N LEU A 182 38.01 6.94 29.69
CA LEU A 182 36.57 6.89 30.03
C LEU A 182 35.84 8.13 29.50
N ALA A 183 36.47 9.30 29.61
CA ALA A 183 35.94 10.54 29.08
C ALA A 183 35.83 10.50 27.53
N MET A 184 36.86 9.99 26.85
CA MET A 184 36.81 9.81 25.39
C MET A 184 35.76 8.78 24.96
N ALA A 185 35.59 7.67 25.68
CA ALA A 185 34.56 6.68 25.38
C ALA A 185 33.14 7.28 25.50
N ALA A 186 32.88 8.05 26.56
CA ALA A 186 31.61 8.74 26.76
C ALA A 186 31.32 9.77 25.66
N VAL A 187 32.33 10.56 25.27
CA VAL A 187 32.19 11.54 24.17
C VAL A 187 31.93 10.83 22.85
N THR A 188 32.65 9.74 22.55
CA THR A 188 32.50 8.99 21.29
C THR A 188 31.12 8.33 21.20
N ALA A 189 30.64 7.75 22.31
CA ALA A 189 29.29 7.21 22.44
C ALA A 189 28.22 8.29 22.20
N THR A 190 28.39 9.46 22.79
CA THR A 190 27.45 10.59 22.65
C THR A 190 27.43 11.11 21.21
N VAL A 191 28.59 11.26 20.57
CA VAL A 191 28.69 11.69 19.17
C VAL A 191 28.05 10.65 18.24
N ALA A 192 28.26 9.36 18.45
CA ALA A 192 27.66 8.30 17.64
C ALA A 192 26.12 8.33 17.70
N VAL A 193 25.55 8.49 18.91
CA VAL A 193 24.10 8.61 19.11
C VAL A 193 23.55 9.87 18.45
N VAL A 194 24.24 11.01 18.58
CA VAL A 194 23.84 12.27 17.94
C VAL A 194 23.86 12.16 16.42
N VAL A 195 24.90 11.53 15.83
CA VAL A 195 24.99 11.31 14.38
C VAL A 195 23.88 10.39 13.90
N GLN A 196 23.56 9.31 14.63
CA GLN A 196 22.44 8.42 14.29
C GLN A 196 21.09 9.13 14.39
N LEU A 197 20.87 9.98 15.39
CA LEU A 197 19.65 10.78 15.53
C LEU A 197 19.52 11.80 14.39
N ILE A 198 20.60 12.47 14.00
CA ILE A 198 20.61 13.40 12.87
C ILE A 198 20.33 12.66 11.56
N ALA A 199 20.93 11.49 11.35
CA ALA A 199 20.69 10.67 10.16
C ALA A 199 19.24 10.17 10.10
N ALA A 200 18.69 9.68 11.21
CA ALA A 200 17.31 9.24 11.32
C ALA A 200 16.30 10.38 11.12
N ALA A 201 16.60 11.56 11.67
CA ALA A 201 15.80 12.77 11.49
C ALA A 201 15.83 13.24 10.04
N ALA A 202 17.01 13.32 9.42
CA ALA A 202 17.16 13.68 8.02
C ALA A 202 16.39 12.70 7.12
N TYR A 203 16.47 11.39 7.40
CA TYR A 203 15.75 10.36 6.67
C TYR A 203 14.22 10.49 6.81
N SER A 204 13.74 10.76 8.02
CA SER A 204 12.31 10.96 8.31
C SER A 204 11.74 12.21 7.65
N ILE A 205 12.57 13.23 7.41
CA ILE A 205 12.18 14.46 6.70
C ILE A 205 12.21 14.26 5.18
N LEU A 206 13.18 13.50 4.67
CA LEU A 206 13.43 13.35 3.24
C LEU A 206 12.54 12.30 2.56
N VAL A 207 12.26 11.17 3.22
CA VAL A 207 11.70 9.98 2.54
C VAL A 207 10.17 9.94 2.43
N PRO A 208 9.37 10.15 3.49
CA PRO A 208 7.93 9.95 3.37
C PRO A 208 7.24 11.01 2.51
N VAL A 209 7.83 12.20 2.39
CA VAL A 209 7.11 13.37 1.87
C VAL A 209 7.11 13.47 0.34
N ASP A 210 8.18 13.03 -0.33
CA ASP A 210 8.22 13.04 -1.80
C ASP A 210 7.45 11.87 -2.41
N LEU A 211 7.30 10.75 -1.70
CA LEU A 211 6.50 9.63 -2.18
C LEU A 211 5.01 9.82 -1.90
N THR A 212 4.62 10.18 -0.68
CA THR A 212 3.19 10.33 -0.39
C THR A 212 2.56 11.48 -1.15
N GLY A 213 3.23 12.64 -1.28
CA GLY A 213 2.69 13.78 -2.00
C GLY A 213 2.49 13.51 -3.50
N THR A 214 3.50 12.93 -4.15
CA THR A 214 3.46 12.70 -5.61
C THR A 214 2.53 11.56 -5.99
N TYR A 215 2.45 10.50 -5.17
CA TYR A 215 1.49 9.42 -5.39
C TYR A 215 0.05 9.85 -5.11
N PHE A 216 -0.22 10.59 -4.03
CA PHE A 216 -1.59 11.04 -3.75
C PHE A 216 -2.10 12.01 -4.82
N CYS A 217 -1.25 12.86 -5.39
CA CYS A 217 -1.67 13.77 -6.45
C CYS A 217 -2.05 13.08 -7.77
N LEU A 218 -1.49 11.89 -8.06
CA LEU A 218 -1.92 11.07 -9.19
C LEU A 218 -3.30 10.43 -8.99
N TRP A 219 -3.78 10.36 -7.75
CA TRP A 219 -4.99 9.64 -7.36
C TRP A 219 -6.12 10.56 -6.86
N LEU A 220 -5.85 11.84 -6.62
CA LEU A 220 -6.88 12.80 -6.18
C LEU A 220 -7.66 13.33 -7.38
N PRO A 221 -9.01 13.20 -7.39
CA PRO A 221 -9.85 13.57 -8.53
C PRO A 221 -9.94 15.09 -8.76
N SER A 222 -9.38 15.92 -7.86
CA SER A 222 -9.41 17.37 -7.98
C SER A 222 -8.03 17.99 -7.76
N GLU A 223 -7.66 18.89 -8.67
CA GLU A 223 -6.45 19.72 -8.61
C GLU A 223 -6.38 20.55 -7.32
N LYS A 224 -7.55 20.88 -6.74
CA LYS A 224 -7.69 21.66 -5.50
C LYS A 224 -7.25 20.84 -4.28
N SER A 225 -7.51 19.54 -4.27
CA SER A 225 -7.08 18.63 -3.20
C SER A 225 -5.58 18.38 -3.24
N CYS A 226 -5.02 18.19 -4.44
CA CYS A 226 -3.57 18.04 -4.63
C CYS A 226 -2.80 19.29 -4.14
N ARG A 227 -3.28 20.51 -4.47
CA ARG A 227 -2.65 21.77 -3.99
C ARG A 227 -2.60 21.88 -2.47
N LYS A 228 -3.70 21.53 -1.77
CA LYS A 228 -3.73 21.54 -0.29
C LYS A 228 -2.74 20.52 0.29
N MET A 229 -2.63 19.34 -0.31
CA MET A 229 -1.73 18.29 0.16
C MET A 229 -0.25 18.65 -0.04
N ILE A 230 0.08 19.30 -1.17
CA ILE A 230 1.42 19.85 -1.42
C ILE A 230 1.75 20.95 -0.39
N GLN A 231 0.81 21.84 -0.07
CA GLN A 231 1.00 22.85 0.97
C GLN A 231 1.28 22.23 2.36
N TRP A 232 0.51 21.20 2.74
CA TRP A 232 0.75 20.49 4.01
C TRP A 232 2.11 19.79 4.04
N SER A 233 2.51 19.17 2.93
CA SER A 233 3.84 18.57 2.75
C SER A 233 4.97 19.59 2.94
N LEU A 234 4.83 20.79 2.35
CA LEU A 234 5.79 21.89 2.53
C LEU A 234 5.87 22.37 3.98
N ILE A 235 4.73 22.48 4.67
CA ILE A 235 4.69 22.87 6.09
C ILE A 235 5.44 21.84 6.95
N VAL A 236 5.22 20.54 6.71
CA VAL A 236 5.93 19.47 7.44
C VAL A 236 7.45 19.51 7.16
N LYS A 237 7.86 19.78 5.91
CA LYS A 237 9.29 19.95 5.56
C LYS A 237 9.95 21.13 6.27
N LEU A 238 9.20 22.21 6.53
CA LEU A 238 9.73 23.40 7.20
C LEU A 238 9.77 23.23 8.73
N ILE A 239 8.76 22.59 9.32
CA ILE A 239 8.64 22.42 10.77
C ILE A 239 9.55 21.28 11.27
N GLY A 240 9.68 20.19 10.52
CA GLY A 240 10.45 19.01 10.92
C GLY A 240 11.89 19.31 11.38
N PRO A 241 12.73 19.99 10.58
CA PRO A 241 14.08 20.36 10.96
C PRO A 241 14.13 21.25 12.21
N VAL A 242 13.20 22.20 12.33
CA VAL A 242 13.12 23.12 13.48
C VAL A 242 12.85 22.34 14.77
N VAL A 243 11.91 21.39 14.74
CA VAL A 243 11.62 20.53 15.90
C VAL A 243 12.83 19.69 16.28
N VAL A 244 13.53 19.09 15.31
CA VAL A 244 14.73 18.28 15.57
C VAL A 244 15.84 19.12 16.21
N VAL A 245 16.12 20.31 15.68
CA VAL A 245 17.12 21.22 16.25
C VAL A 245 16.72 21.67 17.66
N LEU A 246 15.45 21.98 17.89
CA LEU A 246 14.94 22.35 19.20
C LEU A 246 15.09 21.20 20.22
N SER A 247 14.78 19.96 19.81
CA SER A 247 14.97 18.76 20.64
C SER A 247 16.44 18.52 20.97
N LEU A 248 17.35 18.70 20.01
CA LEU A 248 18.80 18.61 20.24
C LEU A 248 19.31 19.69 21.20
N LEU A 249 18.80 20.91 21.10
CA LEU A 249 19.12 21.98 22.05
C LEU A 249 18.61 21.68 23.46
N LEU A 250 17.40 21.13 23.59
CA LEU A 250 16.83 20.73 24.88
C LEU A 250 17.59 19.56 25.53
N LEU A 251 18.12 18.64 24.72
CA LEU A 251 18.98 17.55 25.17
C LEU A 251 20.28 18.03 25.81
N LEU A 252 20.83 19.15 25.34
CA LEU A 252 22.03 19.77 25.94
C LEU A 252 21.73 20.39 27.31
N VAL A 253 20.47 20.73 27.59
CA VAL A 253 20.08 21.43 28.83
C VAL A 253 19.79 20.45 29.98
N SER A 254 19.25 19.26 29.71
CA SER A 254 19.04 18.26 30.76
C SER A 254 18.86 16.84 30.22
N PRO A 255 19.50 15.82 30.84
CA PRO A 255 19.33 14.42 30.46
C PRO A 255 17.90 13.90 30.62
N TRP A 256 17.06 14.55 31.43
CA TRP A 256 15.63 14.22 31.53
C TRP A 256 14.86 14.48 30.23
N PHE A 257 15.33 15.43 29.40
CA PHE A 257 14.77 15.63 28.07
C PHE A 257 15.04 14.44 27.13
N LEU A 258 16.07 13.63 27.38
CA LEU A 258 16.33 12.43 26.56
C LEU A 258 15.20 11.43 26.69
N ILE A 259 14.74 11.17 27.92
CA ILE A 259 13.61 10.27 28.18
C ILE A 259 12.34 10.80 27.50
N LEU A 260 12.06 12.10 27.64
CA LEU A 260 10.89 12.73 27.02
C LEU A 260 10.96 12.70 25.48
N THR A 261 12.15 12.96 24.91
CA THR A 261 12.36 12.98 23.46
C THR A 261 12.23 11.58 22.87
N VAL A 262 12.77 10.57 23.55
CA VAL A 262 12.60 9.16 23.15
C VAL A 262 11.13 8.76 23.23
N ALA A 263 10.42 9.12 24.31
CA ALA A 263 8.98 8.83 24.44
C ALA A 263 8.15 9.49 23.32
N LEU A 264 8.43 10.76 23.00
CA LEU A 264 7.78 11.48 21.90
C LEU A 264 8.14 10.89 20.52
N ALA A 265 9.40 10.51 20.30
CA ALA A 265 9.84 9.86 19.06
C ALA A 265 9.15 8.50 18.86
N VAL A 266 9.05 7.69 19.92
CA VAL A 266 8.31 6.42 19.88
C VAL A 266 6.83 6.65 19.62
N GLY A 267 6.21 7.65 20.26
CA GLY A 267 4.81 8.01 20.04
C GLY A 267 4.53 8.48 18.61
N THR A 268 5.40 9.32 18.04
CA THR A 268 5.27 9.80 16.67
C THR A 268 5.50 8.70 15.63
N LEU A 269 6.47 7.80 15.86
CA LEU A 269 6.67 6.63 15.01
C LEU A 269 5.45 5.69 15.06
N ALA A 270 4.88 5.46 16.24
CA ALA A 270 3.66 4.66 16.39
C ALA A 270 2.45 5.30 15.67
N ALA A 271 2.30 6.63 15.75
CA ALA A 271 1.26 7.37 15.04
C ALA A 271 1.45 7.34 13.51
N ALA A 272 2.69 7.54 13.03
CA ALA A 272 3.02 7.45 11.61
C ALA A 272 2.76 6.04 11.06
N TRP A 273 3.12 5.02 11.83
CA TRP A 273 2.88 3.61 11.49
C TRP A 273 1.39 3.29 11.39
N THR A 274 0.59 3.72 12.39
CA THR A 274 -0.87 3.52 12.37
C THR A 274 -1.53 4.22 11.18
N LEU A 275 -1.11 5.45 10.84
CA LEU A 275 -1.59 6.14 9.64
C LEU A 275 -1.21 5.42 8.35
N THR A 276 0.01 4.89 8.28
CA THR A 276 0.49 4.11 7.12
C THR A 276 -0.33 2.84 6.94
N MET A 277 -0.60 2.11 8.04
CA MET A 277 -1.43 0.91 8.03
C MET A 277 -2.88 1.22 7.64
N LEU A 278 -3.45 2.33 8.13
CA LEU A 278 -4.79 2.78 7.76
C LEU A 278 -4.87 3.11 6.25
N GLY A 279 -3.81 3.72 5.71
CA GLY A 279 -3.67 4.00 4.28
C GLY A 279 -3.59 2.72 3.43
N LEU A 280 -2.76 1.76 3.85
CA LEU A 280 -2.65 0.43 3.23
C LEU A 280 -3.98 -0.32 3.26
N GLN A 281 -4.69 -0.28 4.37
CA GLN A 281 -6.01 -0.92 4.49
C GLN A 281 -7.02 -0.30 3.52
N ARG A 282 -7.12 1.03 3.46
CA ARG A 282 -8.00 1.72 2.51
C ARG A 282 -7.63 1.42 1.06
N PHE A 283 -6.33 1.33 0.76
CA PHE A 283 -5.84 0.97 -0.56
C PHE A 283 -6.22 -0.46 -0.93
N ALA A 284 -6.08 -1.42 -0.01
CA ALA A 284 -6.51 -2.79 -0.22
C ALA A 284 -8.04 -2.87 -0.48
N THR A 285 -8.86 -2.14 0.30
CA THR A 285 -10.32 -2.08 0.06
C THR A 285 -10.66 -1.43 -1.28
N PHE A 286 -9.87 -0.46 -1.72
CA PHE A 286 -10.04 0.15 -3.04
C PHE A 286 -9.72 -0.84 -4.17
N LEU A 287 -8.61 -1.56 -4.08
CA LEU A 287 -8.25 -2.58 -5.07
C LEU A 287 -9.31 -3.69 -5.15
N GLN A 288 -9.88 -4.08 -4.00
CA GLN A 288 -11.00 -5.01 -3.94
C GLN A 288 -12.22 -4.48 -4.70
N ARG A 289 -12.59 -3.20 -4.53
CA ARG A 289 -13.72 -2.60 -5.26
C ARG A 289 -13.50 -2.49 -6.77
N GLN A 290 -12.26 -2.60 -7.23
CA GLN A 290 -11.91 -2.60 -8.66
C GLN A 290 -11.76 -4.03 -9.20
N GLU A 291 -12.04 -5.06 -8.39
CA GLU A 291 -11.84 -6.47 -8.74
C GLU A 291 -10.41 -6.79 -9.18
N LEU A 292 -9.44 -5.94 -8.81
CA LEU A 292 -8.03 -6.07 -9.18
C LEU A 292 -7.26 -6.99 -8.22
N MET A 293 -7.92 -7.52 -7.19
CA MET A 293 -7.28 -8.22 -6.08
C MET A 293 -8.16 -9.38 -5.62
N ASP A 294 -7.61 -10.59 -5.69
CA ASP A 294 -8.27 -11.79 -5.15
C ASP A 294 -8.48 -11.66 -3.64
N GLU A 295 -9.61 -12.20 -3.15
CA GLU A 295 -9.97 -12.21 -1.72
C GLU A 295 -8.87 -12.81 -0.84
N GLY A 296 -8.13 -13.80 -1.35
CA GLY A 296 -7.00 -14.41 -0.65
C GLY A 296 -5.82 -13.45 -0.42
N LEU A 297 -5.51 -12.59 -1.39
CA LEU A 297 -4.42 -11.62 -1.25
C LEU A 297 -4.80 -10.51 -0.26
N GLN A 298 -6.07 -10.13 -0.21
CA GLN A 298 -6.58 -9.19 0.78
C GLN A 298 -6.39 -9.72 2.21
N LEU A 299 -6.76 -10.98 2.44
CA LEU A 299 -6.64 -11.60 3.74
C LEU A 299 -5.18 -11.66 4.21
N ILE A 300 -4.26 -11.92 3.28
CA ILE A 300 -2.81 -11.92 3.54
C ILE A 300 -2.31 -10.51 3.89
N ILE A 301 -2.68 -9.48 3.12
CA ILE A 301 -2.25 -8.10 3.38
C ILE A 301 -2.83 -7.61 4.71
N THR A 302 -4.12 -7.84 4.96
CA THR A 302 -4.75 -7.45 6.24
C THR A 302 -4.14 -8.21 7.42
N GLY A 303 -3.86 -9.50 7.27
CA GLY A 303 -3.18 -10.31 8.29
C GLY A 303 -1.77 -9.80 8.59
N LEU A 304 -0.97 -9.50 7.57
CA LEU A 304 0.37 -8.91 7.73
C LEU A 304 0.32 -7.54 8.41
N CYS A 305 -0.63 -6.69 8.05
CA CYS A 305 -0.83 -5.38 8.68
C CYS A 305 -1.21 -5.52 10.17
N LEU A 306 -2.07 -6.48 10.52
CA LEU A 306 -2.46 -6.76 11.90
C LEU A 306 -1.31 -7.34 12.73
N ILE A 307 -0.54 -8.28 12.18
CA ILE A 307 0.63 -8.87 12.88
C ILE A 307 1.69 -7.79 13.10
N ALA A 308 2.00 -7.01 12.07
CA ALA A 308 3.03 -5.99 12.14
C ALA A 308 2.62 -4.80 13.03
N GLY A 309 1.36 -4.36 12.97
CA GLY A 309 0.86 -3.25 13.80
C GLY A 309 0.48 -3.64 15.23
N GLY A 310 -0.12 -4.81 15.43
CA GLY A 310 -0.69 -5.22 16.71
C GLY A 310 0.27 -6.01 17.61
N VAL A 311 1.27 -6.70 17.05
CA VAL A 311 2.14 -7.59 17.85
C VAL A 311 3.58 -7.11 17.85
N ILE A 312 4.14 -6.77 16.68
CA ILE A 312 5.56 -6.40 16.57
C ILE A 312 5.84 -5.05 17.24
N VAL A 313 5.04 -4.03 16.95
CA VAL A 313 5.28 -2.68 17.50
C VAL A 313 5.04 -2.62 19.01
N PRO A 314 3.92 -3.12 19.58
CA PRO A 314 3.74 -3.12 21.03
C PRO A 314 4.74 -4.02 21.75
N GLY A 315 5.11 -5.16 21.17
CA GLY A 315 6.11 -6.07 21.73
C GLY A 315 7.52 -5.48 21.74
N ALA A 316 7.91 -4.73 20.71
CA ALA A 316 9.18 -4.01 20.68
C ALA A 316 9.22 -2.88 21.72
N VAL A 317 8.14 -2.10 21.84
CA VAL A 317 8.03 -1.03 22.86
C VAL A 317 8.07 -1.62 24.27
N LEU A 318 7.35 -2.71 24.52
CA LEU A 318 7.34 -3.38 25.82
C LEU A 318 8.69 -4.02 26.14
N GLY A 319 9.36 -4.63 25.14
CA GLY A 319 10.71 -5.18 25.28
C GLY A 319 11.77 -4.12 25.61
N MET A 320 11.66 -2.93 25.01
CA MET A 320 12.51 -1.78 25.35
C MET A 320 12.24 -1.25 26.76
N LEU A 321 10.97 -1.19 27.19
CA LEU A 321 10.59 -0.70 28.53
C LEU A 321 10.98 -1.67 29.66
N LEU A 322 10.95 -2.97 29.41
CA LEU A 322 11.27 -3.99 30.42
C LEU A 322 12.75 -4.38 30.48
N GLY A 323 13.62 -3.74 29.68
CA GLY A 323 15.06 -4.04 29.65
C GLY A 323 15.39 -5.47 29.19
N GLY A 324 14.42 -6.16 28.58
CA GLY A 324 14.50 -7.58 28.26
C GLY A 324 14.68 -7.82 26.77
N HIS A 325 15.93 -7.78 26.31
CA HIS A 325 16.36 -8.14 24.95
C HIS A 325 15.77 -9.48 24.48
N TRP A 326 15.67 -10.44 25.40
CA TRP A 326 15.06 -11.75 25.17
C TRP A 326 13.57 -11.69 24.87
N ALA A 327 12.82 -10.74 25.44
CA ALA A 327 11.40 -10.56 25.16
C ALA A 327 11.17 -10.08 23.71
N MET A 328 12.04 -9.21 23.20
CA MET A 328 11.97 -8.76 21.81
C MET A 328 12.31 -9.89 20.82
N VAL A 329 13.40 -10.64 21.07
CA VAL A 329 13.78 -11.80 20.24
C VAL A 329 12.69 -12.87 20.27
N LEU A 330 12.13 -13.18 21.44
CA LEU A 330 11.05 -14.15 21.59
C LEU A 330 9.78 -13.69 20.86
N THR A 331 9.44 -12.40 20.94
CA THR A 331 8.27 -11.84 20.23
C THR A 331 8.45 -11.91 18.72
N ILE A 332 9.62 -11.53 18.21
CA ILE A 332 9.93 -11.64 16.78
C ILE A 332 9.88 -13.10 16.32
N PHE A 333 10.47 -14.01 17.10
CA PHE A 333 10.48 -15.45 16.80
C PHE A 333 9.07 -16.05 16.79
N VAL A 334 8.24 -15.70 17.78
CA VAL A 334 6.83 -16.12 17.85
C VAL A 334 6.03 -15.55 16.68
N CYS A 335 6.20 -14.27 16.34
CA CYS A 335 5.55 -13.65 15.17
C CYS A 335 5.93 -14.33 13.85
N ILE A 336 7.23 -14.61 13.64
CA ILE A 336 7.71 -15.33 12.45
C ILE A 336 7.13 -16.75 12.41
N THR A 337 7.12 -17.45 13.55
CA THR A 337 6.59 -18.82 13.63
C THR A 337 5.09 -18.87 13.34
N ILE A 338 4.30 -17.93 13.87
CA ILE A 338 2.86 -17.80 13.60
C ILE A 338 2.62 -17.44 12.14
N ALA A 339 3.36 -16.47 11.58
CA ALA A 339 3.24 -16.06 10.18
C ALA A 339 3.59 -17.22 9.23
N CYS A 340 4.68 -17.95 9.50
CA CYS A 340 5.06 -19.15 8.76
C CYS A 340 3.98 -20.24 8.88
N GLY A 341 3.49 -20.53 10.09
CA GLY A 341 2.43 -21.53 10.31
C GLY A 341 1.13 -21.20 9.57
N TYR A 342 0.75 -19.91 9.55
CA TYR A 342 -0.41 -19.43 8.81
C TYR A 342 -0.22 -19.54 7.29
N LEU A 343 0.96 -19.16 6.78
CA LEU A 343 1.34 -19.31 5.38
C LEU A 343 1.36 -20.78 4.94
N PHE A 344 1.90 -21.68 5.76
CA PHE A 344 1.91 -23.13 5.48
C PHE A 344 0.52 -23.75 5.46
N ARG A 345 -0.43 -23.20 6.22
CA ARG A 345 -1.80 -23.73 6.29
C ARG A 345 -2.69 -23.25 5.13
N HIS A 346 -2.43 -22.05 4.61
CA HIS A 346 -3.34 -21.39 3.67
C HIS A 346 -2.75 -21.12 2.28
N ALA A 347 -1.43 -21.21 2.10
CA ALA A 347 -0.82 -21.07 0.77
C ALA A 347 -0.72 -22.44 0.07
N PRO A 348 -1.13 -22.56 -1.20
CA PRO A 348 -0.91 -23.77 -1.98
C PRO A 348 0.60 -24.04 -2.09
N LEU A 349 1.00 -25.32 -2.01
CA LEU A 349 2.40 -25.76 -1.94
C LEU A 349 3.27 -25.19 -3.07
N GLU A 350 2.67 -24.99 -4.25
CA GLU A 350 3.33 -24.39 -5.42
C GLU A 350 3.73 -22.93 -5.21
N PHE A 351 2.99 -22.17 -4.40
CA PHE A 351 3.30 -20.78 -4.08
C PHE A 351 4.45 -20.67 -3.08
N LEU A 352 4.54 -21.61 -2.12
CA LEU A 352 5.64 -21.71 -1.17
C LEU A 352 6.95 -22.13 -1.84
N VAL A 353 6.90 -23.13 -2.73
CA VAL A 353 8.07 -23.60 -3.49
C VAL A 353 8.58 -22.51 -4.44
N ASN A 354 7.67 -21.81 -5.13
CA ASN A 354 8.05 -20.68 -5.98
C ASN A 354 8.60 -19.51 -5.15
N GLY A 355 7.94 -19.13 -4.04
CA GLY A 355 8.41 -18.06 -3.16
C GLY A 355 9.79 -18.32 -2.56
N PHE A 356 10.08 -19.56 -2.15
CA PHE A 356 11.40 -19.96 -1.65
C PHE A 356 12.48 -19.93 -2.74
N MET A 357 12.13 -20.33 -3.97
CA MET A 357 13.00 -20.20 -5.15
C MET A 357 13.28 -18.74 -5.56
N TYR A 358 12.31 -17.84 -5.36
CA TYR A 358 12.50 -16.40 -5.61
C TYR A 358 13.32 -15.71 -4.50
N GLY A 359 13.15 -16.11 -3.23
CA GLY A 359 13.87 -15.55 -2.10
C GLY A 359 15.36 -15.93 -2.04
N THR A 360 15.75 -17.07 -2.65
CA THR A 360 17.13 -17.57 -2.64
C THR A 360 17.96 -17.14 -3.86
N GLY A 361 17.44 -16.29 -4.74
CA GLY A 361 18.15 -15.78 -5.93
C GLY A 361 18.39 -16.80 -7.05
N ALA A 362 18.29 -18.11 -6.77
CA ALA A 362 18.49 -19.18 -7.74
C ALA A 362 17.41 -19.23 -8.83
N GLY A 363 16.16 -18.89 -8.51
CA GLY A 363 15.07 -18.82 -9.49
C GLY A 363 15.24 -17.69 -10.52
N PHE A 364 15.94 -16.62 -10.16
CA PHE A 364 16.19 -15.48 -11.06
C PHE A 364 17.17 -15.85 -12.17
N VAL A 365 18.24 -16.60 -11.86
CA VAL A 365 19.26 -17.00 -12.85
C VAL A 365 18.68 -17.95 -13.92
N MET A 366 17.83 -18.91 -13.52
CA MET A 366 17.23 -19.86 -14.46
C MET A 366 16.19 -19.22 -15.39
N ARG A 367 15.35 -18.30 -14.89
CA ARG A 367 14.39 -17.60 -15.75
C ARG A 367 15.03 -16.52 -16.62
N TYR A 368 16.07 -15.83 -16.15
CA TYR A 368 16.79 -14.86 -16.98
C TYR A 368 17.54 -15.55 -18.12
N GLY A 369 18.10 -16.74 -17.88
CA GLY A 369 18.69 -17.60 -18.92
C GLY A 369 17.67 -18.01 -19.98
N ASN A 370 16.48 -18.50 -19.56
CA ASN A 370 15.42 -18.89 -20.50
C ASN A 370 14.84 -17.70 -21.27
N PHE A 371 14.74 -16.52 -20.65
CA PHE A 371 14.29 -15.30 -21.29
C PHE A 371 15.31 -14.77 -22.31
N LEU A 372 16.61 -14.80 -21.99
CA LEU A 372 17.67 -14.44 -22.93
C LEU A 372 17.76 -15.43 -24.10
N SER A 373 17.55 -16.72 -23.83
CA SER A 373 17.48 -17.75 -24.87
C SER A 373 16.27 -17.54 -25.80
N ALA A 374 15.11 -17.17 -25.25
CA ALA A 374 13.92 -16.84 -26.04
C ALA A 374 14.11 -15.57 -26.89
N LEU A 375 14.73 -14.53 -26.33
CA LEU A 375 15.08 -13.31 -27.07
C LEU A 375 16.10 -13.56 -28.18
N HIS A 376 17.07 -14.44 -27.96
CA HIS A 376 18.01 -14.84 -28.99
C HIS A 376 17.28 -15.59 -30.13
N HIS A 377 16.32 -16.44 -29.80
CA HIS A 377 15.56 -17.21 -30.79
C HIS A 377 14.64 -16.32 -31.65
N VAL A 378 14.03 -15.29 -31.04
CA VAL A 378 13.23 -14.27 -31.74
C VAL A 378 14.12 -13.41 -32.64
N ARG A 379 15.29 -12.97 -32.15
CA ARG A 379 16.24 -12.18 -32.94
C ARG A 379 16.74 -12.92 -34.19
N THR A 380 16.97 -14.23 -34.09
CA THR A 380 17.38 -15.05 -35.24
C THR A 380 16.27 -15.30 -36.26
N LYS A 381 14.99 -15.18 -35.86
CA LYS A 381 13.85 -15.29 -36.77
C LYS A 381 13.51 -13.99 -37.50
N VAL A 382 13.88 -12.84 -36.95
CA VAL A 382 13.62 -11.51 -37.55
C VAL A 382 14.75 -11.08 -38.50
N THR A 383 15.88 -11.79 -38.50
CA THR A 383 17.05 -11.51 -39.36
C THR A 383 17.21 -12.46 -40.54
N ARG A 384 16.26 -13.37 -40.75
CA ARG A 384 16.01 -14.08 -42.01
C ARG A 384 14.70 -13.60 -42.58
#